data_AF-A0A7W8KDR6-F1
#
_entry.id   AF-A0A7W8KDR6-F1
#
_cell.length_a   1.000
_cell.length_b   1.000
_cell.length_c   1.000
_cell.angle_alpha   90.00
_cell.angle_beta   90.00
_cell.angle_gamma   90.00
#
_symmetry.space_group_name_H-M   'P 1'
#
loop_
_entity.id
_entity.type
_entity.pdbx_description
1 polymer ?
#
loop_
_entity_poly.entity_id
_entity_poly.type
_entity_poly.pdbx_seq_one_letter_code
_entity_poly.pdbx_strand_id
1 'polypeptide(L)' 'MTLVLGYVGAACLLAGGVGWGAQVSRRGVTAPMLALTTLLTGVGLTLSARAFLAGADLPLTLGVVGALAGAALMVFTPRD' A
#
# COMPACT_ATOMS: atom_id res chain seq x y z
N MET A 1 20.70 -0.33 5.96
CA MET A 1 20.10 -0.81 4.69
C MET A 1 18.67 -1.31 4.87
N THR A 2 18.40 -2.11 5.91
CA THR A 2 17.05 -2.63 6.27
C THR A 2 16.00 -1.54 6.49
N LEU A 3 16.39 -0.40 7.10
CA LEU A 3 15.48 0.74 7.31
C LEU A 3 14.96 1.34 5.99
N VAL A 4 15.85 1.59 5.03
CA VAL A 4 15.49 2.15 3.71
C VAL A 4 14.57 1.20 2.96
N LEU A 5 14.87 -0.10 2.99
CA LEU A 5 14.01 -1.14 2.42
C LEU A 5 12.62 -1.16 3.08
N GLY A 6 12.54 -0.95 4.39
CA GLY A 6 11.27 -0.81 5.11
C GLY A 6 10.41 0.34 4.56
N TYR A 7 11.01 1.51 4.32
CA TYR A 7 10.29 2.66 3.76
C TYR A 7 9.90 2.46 2.29
N VAL A 8 10.71 1.75 1.50
CA VAL A 8 10.30 1.31 0.16
C VAL A 8 9.07 0.40 0.27
N GLY A 9 9.07 -0.51 1.24
CA GLY A 9 7.91 -1.34 1.54
C GLY A 9 6.66 -0.54 1.89
N ALA A 10 6.81 0.47 2.74
CA ALA A 10 5.73 1.39 3.11
C ALA A 10 5.17 2.15 1.90
N ALA A 11 6.04 2.61 1.01
CA ALA A 11 5.64 3.29 -0.23
C ALA A 11 4.86 2.34 -1.16
N CYS A 12 5.29 1.07 -1.28
CA CYS A 12 4.56 0.05 -2.04
C CYS A 12 3.16 -0.22 -1.44
N LEU A 13 3.04 -0.28 -0.11
CA LEU A 13 1.75 -0.44 0.56
C LEU A 13 0.82 0.74 0.29
N LEU A 14 1.33 1.96 0.44
CA LEU A 14 0.61 3.19 0.10
C LEU A 14 0.10 3.17 -1.34
N ALA A 15 0.97 2.85 -2.30
CA ALA A 15 0.60 2.76 -3.70
C ALA A 15 -0.45 1.67 -3.96
N GLY A 16 -0.33 0.51 -3.31
CA GLY A 16 -1.31 -0.58 -3.38
C GLY A 16 -2.68 -0.16 -2.87
N GLY A 17 -2.75 0.50 -1.71
CA GLY A 17 -3.99 0.99 -1.12
C GLY A 17 -4.65 2.08 -1.96
N VAL A 18 -3.88 3.08 -2.39
CA VAL A 18 -4.35 4.15 -3.29
C VAL A 18 -4.86 3.59 -4.61
N GLY A 19 -4.09 2.67 -5.23
CA GLY A 19 -4.45 2.02 -6.49
C GLY A 19 -5.76 1.24 -6.36
N TRP A 20 -5.90 0.45 -5.29
CA TRP A 20 -7.12 -0.30 -5.01
C TRP A 20 -8.33 0.63 -4.83
N GLY A 21 -8.23 1.65 -3.98
CA GLY A 21 -9.33 2.58 -3.75
C GLY A 21 -9.73 3.34 -5.02
N ALA A 22 -8.76 3.68 -5.87
CA ALA A 22 -9.02 4.31 -7.16
C ALA A 22 -9.80 3.38 -8.11
N GLN A 23 -9.50 2.07 -8.14
CA GLN A 23 -10.28 1.12 -8.96
C GLN A 23 -11.71 0.96 -8.45
N VAL A 24 -11.87 0.78 -7.13
CA VAL A 24 -13.18 0.62 -6.49
C VAL A 24 -14.06 1.83 -6.77
N SER A 25 -13.51 3.05 -6.62
CA SER A 25 -14.25 4.29 -6.89
C SER A 25 -14.68 4.45 -8.36
N ARG A 26 -13.94 3.88 -9.31
CA ARG A 26 -14.27 3.87 -10.74
C ARG A 26 -15.26 2.76 -11.13
N ARG A 27 -15.82 2.03 -10.14
CA ARG A 27 -16.76 0.92 -10.32
C ARG A 27 -16.25 -0.18 -11.26
N GLY A 28 -14.93 -0.36 -11.35
CA GLY A 28 -14.31 -1.31 -12.27
C GLY A 28 -12.95 -1.78 -11.77
N VAL A 29 -12.88 -3.04 -11.34
CA VAL A 29 -11.61 -3.71 -11.02
C VAL A 29 -11.19 -4.51 -12.24
N THR A 30 -10.14 -4.05 -12.92
CA THR A 30 -9.53 -4.81 -14.02
C THR A 30 -8.54 -5.84 -13.47
N ALA A 31 -8.51 -7.02 -14.07
CA ALA A 31 -7.57 -8.09 -13.72
C ALA A 31 -6.08 -7.63 -13.66
N PRO A 32 -5.53 -6.89 -14.65
CA PRO A 32 -4.12 -6.47 -14.58
C PRO A 32 -3.84 -5.53 -13.41
N MET A 33 -4.78 -4.64 -13.11
CA MET A 33 -4.60 -3.66 -12.06
C MET A 33 -4.80 -4.29 -10.67
N LEU A 34 -5.72 -5.26 -10.53
CA LEU A 34 -5.82 -6.11 -9.35
C LEU A 34 -4.52 -6.89 -9.09
N ALA A 35 -3.92 -7.46 -10.14
CA ALA A 35 -2.63 -8.14 -10.02
C ALA A 35 -1.53 -7.18 -9.55
N LEU A 36 -1.48 -5.96 -10.11
CA LEU A 36 -0.51 -4.94 -9.73
C LEU A 36 -0.66 -4.49 -8.27
N THR A 37 -1.87 -4.17 -7.82
CA THR A 37 -2.12 -3.72 -6.44
C THR A 37 -1.83 -4.83 -5.43
N THR A 38 -2.14 -6.08 -5.79
CA THR A 38 -1.83 -7.26 -4.96
C THR A 38 -0.32 -7.49 -4.86
N LEU A 39 0.40 -7.40 -5.99
CA LEU A 39 1.87 -7.50 -6.02
C LEU A 39 2.52 -6.39 -5.19
N LEU A 40 2.10 -5.14 -5.37
CA LEU A 40 2.62 -4.01 -4.59
C LEU A 40 2.37 -4.20 -3.09
N THR A 41 1.19 -4.69 -2.71
CA THR A 41 0.85 -4.95 -1.31
C THR A 41 1.71 -6.09 -0.75
N GLY A 42 1.89 -7.18 -1.49
CA GLY A 42 2.72 -8.32 -1.07
C GLY A 42 4.20 -7.95 -0.92
N VAL A 43 4.77 -7.24 -1.89
CA VAL A 43 6.14 -6.71 -1.82
C VAL A 43 6.28 -5.74 -0.65
N GLY A 44 5.30 -4.83 -0.50
CA GLY A 44 5.28 -3.83 0.56
C GLY A 44 5.25 -4.43 1.95
N LEU A 45 4.40 -5.44 2.18
CA LEU A 45 4.33 -6.20 3.43
C LEU A 45 5.65 -6.92 3.69
N THR A 46 6.21 -7.59 2.69
CA THR A 46 7.45 -8.36 2.84
C THR A 46 8.61 -7.46 3.28
N LEU A 47 8.82 -6.34 2.59
CA LEU A 47 9.89 -5.41 2.89
C LEU A 47 9.72 -4.73 4.26
N SER A 48 8.49 -4.30 4.57
CA SER A 48 8.19 -3.64 5.84
C SER A 48 8.28 -4.60 7.03
N ALA A 49 7.82 -5.84 6.87
CA ALA A 49 7.94 -6.88 7.89
C ALA A 49 9.40 -7.25 8.14
N ARG A 50 10.24 -7.31 7.11
CA ARG A 50 11.68 -7.54 7.28
C ARG A 50 12.36 -6.40 8.05
N ALA A 51 11.95 -5.15 7.81
CA ALA A 51 12.42 -4.01 8.60
C ALA A 51 11.93 -4.07 10.06
N PHE A 52 10.67 -4.46 10.28
CA PHE A 52 10.10 -4.68 11.62
C PHE A 52 10.88 -5.74 12.40
N LEU A 53 11.15 -6.89 11.79
CA LEU A 53 11.96 -7.95 12.39
C LEU A 53 13.42 -7.52 12.66
N ALA A 54 13.89 -6.47 11.98
CA ALA A 54 15.19 -5.85 12.24
C ALA A 54 15.14 -4.72 13.28
N GLY A 55 14.00 -4.54 13.97
CA GLY A 55 13.80 -3.54 15.03
C GLY A 55 13.32 -2.17 14.54
N ALA A 56 12.94 -2.03 13.26
CA ALA A 56 12.37 -0.80 12.71
C ALA A 56 10.87 -0.97 12.42
N ASP A 57 10.05 -0.53 13.36
CA ASP A 57 8.60 -0.71 13.44
C ASP A 57 7.79 0.36 12.70
N LEU A 58 8.31 1.57 12.64
CA LEU A 58 7.65 2.70 11.99
C LEU A 58 7.27 2.48 10.51
N PRO A 59 8.10 1.85 9.65
CA PRO A 59 7.76 1.66 8.23
C PRO A 59 6.53 0.77 8.02
N LEU A 60 6.37 -0.29 8.83
CA LEU A 60 5.21 -1.17 8.74
C LEU A 60 3.93 -0.44 9.14
N THR A 61 3.97 0.30 10.25
CA THR A 61 2.82 1.06 10.75
C THR A 61 2.39 2.14 9.74
N LEU A 62 3.33 2.94 9.25
CA LEU A 62 3.06 3.96 8.24
C LEU A 62 2.54 3.36 6.93
N GLY A 63 3.13 2.25 6.48
CA GLY A 63 2.70 1.56 5.26
C GLY A 63 1.27 1.06 5.35
N VAL A 64 0.91 0.35 6.43
CA VAL A 64 -0.44 -0.23 6.61
C VAL A 64 -1.49 0.85 6.83
N VAL A 65 -1.26 1.78 7.78
CA VAL A 65 -2.20 2.87 8.06
C VAL A 65 -2.36 3.76 6.84
N GLY A 66 -1.26 4.10 6.19
CA GLY A 66 -1.25 4.90 4.97
C GLY A 66 -1.99 4.23 3.82
N ALA A 67 -1.79 2.93 3.59
CA ALA A 67 -2.52 2.18 2.59
C ALA A 67 -4.03 2.20 2.84
N LEU A 68 -4.46 2.00 4.09
CA LEU A 68 -5.86 2.02 4.47
C LEU A 68 -6.47 3.43 4.27
N ALA A 69 -5.78 4.46 4.76
CA ALA A 69 -6.19 5.84 4.61
C ALA A 69 -6.27 6.25 3.13
N GLY A 70 -5.25 5.90 2.33
CA GLY A 70 -5.21 6.17 0.90
C GLY A 70 -6.33 5.48 0.14
N ALA A 71 -6.61 4.22 0.47
CA ALA A 71 -7.76 3.50 -0.09
C ALA A 71 -9.08 4.19 0.26
N ALA A 72 -9.30 4.49 1.55
CA ALA A 72 -10.51 5.15 2.01
C ALA A 72 -10.71 6.52 1.35
N LEU A 73 -9.66 7.35 1.29
CA LEU A 73 -9.69 8.63 0.58
C LEU A 73 -10.08 8.43 -0.88
N MET A 74 -9.45 7.49 -1.58
CA MET A 74 -9.74 7.29 -3.00
C MET A 74 -11.15 6.73 -3.26
N VAL A 75 -11.72 5.97 -2.32
CA VAL A 75 -13.08 5.41 -2.39
C VAL A 75 -14.15 6.47 -2.09
N PHE A 76 -13.95 7.26 -1.03
CA PHE A 76 -14.99 8.14 -0.49
C PHE A 76 -14.86 9.60 -0.94
N THR A 77 -13.76 9.99 -1.58
CA THR A 77 -13.61 11.35 -2.15
C THR A 77 -14.41 11.45 -3.45
N PRO A 78 -15.39 12.37 -3.54
CA PRO A 78 -16.08 12.66 -4.79
C PRO A 78 -15.08 13.14 -5.85
N ARG A 79 -15.28 12.70 -7.09
CA ARG A 79 -14.53 13.21 -8.25
C ARG A 79 -15.55 13.79 -9.22
N ASP A 80 -15.87 15.05 -8.97
CA ASP A 80 -16.75 15.87 -9.80
C ASP A 80 -16.03 16.32 -11.08
#